data_AF-A0A1B1HYM0-F1
#
_entry.id   AF-A0A1B1HYM0-F1
#
_cell.length_a   1.000
_cell.length_b   1.000
_cell.length_c   1.000
_cell.angle_alpha   90.00
_cell.angle_beta   90.00
_cell.angle_gamma   90.00
#
_symmetry.space_group_name_H-M   'P 1'
#
loop_
_entity.id
_entity.type
_entity.pdbx_description
1 polymer ?
#
loop_
_entity_poly.entity_id
_entity_poly.type
_entity_poly.pdbx_seq_one_letter_code
_entity_poly.pdbx_strand_id
1 'polypeptide(L)'
;MNRKKLGCIIVLSALFGSMLTVFAAGALLRSAGLYADDVLRFFGVMQFIQARYVNPPNTTALIDGAIDGMVASLGDPHSIYMPPTMFQELRAHTEGSFGGIGVTMGFKDNIVKIISVLEGTPGEAAGLRAGDEIIAVDGVPTSELRSEEVALRIRGEAGTQVVLRILRDGREEEYTITRDIIQVASVRGTMVEGTAIGYIRIGSFAEHTGEEFTSEMNRLAGEGMTALIIDLRENPGGLITSCVAVAEQVVPAGTIVSVIDRDGDEEVYTSSLSARKYPIAVLIDENSASASEILAGALQDTGAATIIGTTSYGKGSVQAVLPLFHEDGLKLTIAKYVTPNGRSIDGTGITPDIVVERTPTDTEDVQFEAAKKYLEEHPSL
;
A
#
# COMPACT_ATOMS: atom_id res chain seq x y z
N MET A 1 -4.78 12.27 69.80
CA MET A 1 -5.89 11.95 68.86
C MET A 1 -6.26 10.47 69.02
N ASN A 2 -7.52 10.11 69.27
CA ASN A 2 -7.93 8.71 69.48
C ASN A 2 -7.67 7.90 68.19
N ARG A 3 -7.13 6.66 68.29
CA ARG A 3 -6.86 5.78 67.15
C ARG A 3 -8.06 5.63 66.21
N LYS A 4 -9.28 5.64 66.74
CA LYS A 4 -10.52 5.66 65.95
C LYS A 4 -10.69 6.92 65.10
N LYS A 5 -10.36 8.10 65.66
CA LYS A 5 -10.41 9.39 64.92
C LYS A 5 -9.33 9.47 63.84
N LEU A 6 -8.11 8.96 64.12
CA LEU A 6 -7.04 8.91 63.13
C LEU A 6 -7.37 7.96 61.97
N GLY A 7 -7.97 6.79 62.25
CA GLY A 7 -8.45 5.86 61.23
C GLY A 7 -9.56 6.45 60.35
N CYS A 8 -10.54 7.15 60.95
CA CYS A 8 -11.57 7.85 60.19
C CYS A 8 -11.00 8.94 59.27
N ILE A 9 -10.02 9.73 59.75
CA ILE A 9 -9.38 10.78 58.94
C ILE A 9 -8.64 10.17 57.74
N ILE A 10 -7.88 9.09 57.93
CA ILE A 10 -7.16 8.42 56.84
C ILE A 10 -8.13 7.87 55.78
N VAL A 11 -9.23 7.24 56.20
CA VAL A 11 -10.25 6.71 55.28
C VAL A 11 -10.95 7.85 54.52
N LEU A 12 -11.31 8.95 55.21
CA LEU A 12 -11.89 10.13 54.58
C LEU A 12 -10.93 10.78 53.59
N SER A 13 -9.64 10.90 53.93
CA SER A 13 -8.62 11.46 53.03
C SER A 13 -8.40 10.59 51.79
N ALA A 14 -8.40 9.26 51.93
CA ALA A 14 -8.31 8.33 50.82
C ALA A 14 -9.53 8.41 49.90
N LEU A 15 -10.74 8.49 50.47
CA LEU A 15 -11.99 8.66 49.72
C LEU A 15 -12.01 10.01 48.99
N PHE A 16 -11.62 11.10 49.65
CA PHE A 16 -11.55 12.43 49.04
C PHE A 16 -10.50 12.49 47.93
N GLY A 17 -9.33 11.87 48.13
CA GLY A 17 -8.30 11.73 47.11
C GLY A 17 -8.82 10.98 45.88
N SER A 18 -9.48 9.84 46.08
CA SER A 18 -10.06 9.06 44.99
C SER A 18 -11.17 9.80 44.25
N MET A 19 -12.05 10.53 44.94
CA MET A 19 -13.05 11.40 44.31
C MET A 19 -12.39 12.51 43.50
N LEU A 20 -11.34 13.14 44.01
CA LEU A 20 -10.62 14.19 43.31
C LEU A 20 -9.93 13.66 42.05
N THR A 21 -9.36 12.44 42.11
CA THR A 21 -8.78 11.77 40.93
C THR A 21 -9.84 11.45 39.89
N VAL A 22 -11.01 10.94 40.29
CA VAL A 22 -12.14 10.67 39.38
C VAL A 22 -12.67 11.97 38.78
N PHE A 23 -12.75 13.05 39.56
CA PHE A 23 -13.20 14.35 39.07
C PHE A 23 -12.19 14.97 38.11
N ALA A 24 -10.89 14.87 38.42
CA ALA A 24 -9.82 15.34 37.56
C ALA A 24 -9.79 14.53 36.26
N ALA A 25 -9.88 13.20 36.31
CA ALA A 25 -9.98 12.33 35.14
C ALA A 25 -11.24 12.65 34.31
N GLY A 26 -12.39 12.85 34.95
CA GLY A 26 -13.63 13.24 34.29
C GLY A 26 -13.56 14.63 33.64
N ALA A 27 -12.90 15.60 34.27
CA ALA A 27 -12.64 16.91 33.70
C ALA A 27 -11.67 16.84 32.51
N LEU A 28 -10.65 15.98 32.61
CA LEU A 28 -9.65 15.75 31.55
C LEU A 28 -10.30 15.07 30.32
N LEU A 29 -11.09 14.01 30.56
CA LEU A 29 -11.88 13.35 29.52
C LEU A 29 -12.84 14.34 28.84
N ARG A 30 -13.54 15.17 29.62
CA ARG A 30 -14.44 16.18 29.09
C ARG A 30 -13.72 17.27 28.29
N SER A 31 -12.52 17.69 28.73
CA SER A 31 -11.70 18.64 27.97
C SER A 31 -11.15 18.05 26.66
N ALA A 32 -11.01 16.72 26.59
CA ALA A 32 -10.65 15.98 25.38
C ALA A 32 -11.86 15.64 24.49
N GLY A 33 -13.06 16.18 24.78
CA GLY A 33 -14.28 15.90 24.03
C GLY A 33 -14.89 14.51 24.26
N LEU A 34 -14.36 13.74 25.20
CA LEU A 34 -14.92 12.44 25.61
C LEU A 34 -16.03 12.69 26.64
N TYR A 35 -17.28 12.68 26.17
CA TYR A 35 -18.46 12.74 27.02
C TYR A 35 -18.51 11.50 27.91
N ALA A 36 -18.36 11.68 29.22
CA ALA A 36 -18.27 10.59 30.19
C ALA A 36 -19.48 9.63 30.09
N ASP A 37 -20.63 10.16 29.71
CA ASP A 37 -21.88 9.45 29.41
C ASP A 37 -21.79 8.49 28.22
N ASP A 38 -21.14 8.88 27.12
CA ASP A 38 -20.95 7.98 25.96
C ASP A 38 -19.94 6.88 26.26
N VAL A 39 -18.86 7.20 26.98
CA VAL A 39 -17.87 6.21 27.44
C VAL A 39 -18.51 5.22 28.40
N LEU A 40 -19.28 5.70 29.39
CA LEU A 40 -20.02 4.85 30.33
C LEU A 40 -21.07 4.01 29.60
N ARG A 41 -21.76 4.56 28.60
CA ARG A 41 -22.70 3.81 27.76
C ARG A 41 -21.99 2.68 27.02
N PHE A 42 -20.86 2.96 26.39
CA PHE A 42 -20.07 1.97 25.65
C PHE A 42 -19.64 0.80 26.56
N PHE A 43 -18.98 1.10 27.68
CA PHE A 43 -18.55 0.09 28.63
C PHE A 43 -19.73 -0.66 29.26
N GLY A 44 -20.83 0.04 29.56
CA GLY A 44 -22.05 -0.55 30.12
C GLY A 44 -22.68 -1.59 29.18
N VAL A 45 -22.77 -1.27 27.88
CA VAL A 45 -23.28 -2.20 26.86
C VAL A 45 -22.36 -3.41 26.71
N MET A 46 -21.04 -3.20 26.60
CA MET A 46 -20.07 -4.28 26.48
C MET A 46 -20.13 -5.24 27.68
N GLN A 47 -20.16 -4.70 28.90
CA GLN A 47 -20.28 -5.50 30.13
C GLN A 47 -21.60 -6.28 30.20
N PHE A 48 -22.71 -5.67 29.78
CA PHE A 48 -23.99 -6.36 29.74
C PHE A 48 -23.97 -7.54 28.78
N ILE A 49 -23.39 -7.38 27.57
CA ILE A 49 -23.22 -8.46 26.59
C ILE A 49 -22.36 -9.59 27.18
N GLN A 50 -21.19 -9.26 27.73
CA GLN A 50 -20.29 -10.27 28.33
C GLN A 50 -20.97 -11.06 29.47
N ALA A 51 -21.80 -10.40 30.27
CA ALA A 51 -22.44 -11.02 31.43
C ALA A 51 -23.74 -11.78 31.10
N ARG A 52 -24.44 -11.41 30.02
CA ARG A 52 -25.82 -11.87 29.76
C ARG A 52 -26.04 -12.55 28.42
N TYR A 53 -25.09 -12.47 27.48
CA TYR A 53 -25.22 -13.16 26.21
C TYR A 53 -25.24 -14.69 26.44
N VAL A 54 -26.08 -15.40 25.68
CA VAL A 54 -26.37 -16.83 25.90
C VAL A 54 -25.13 -17.71 25.75
N ASN A 55 -24.16 -17.28 24.94
CA ASN A 55 -22.86 -17.92 24.75
C ASN A 55 -21.75 -16.97 25.23
N PRO A 56 -20.66 -17.46 25.84
CA PRO A 56 -19.53 -16.60 26.20
C PRO A 56 -18.93 -15.92 24.94
N PRO A 57 -18.96 -14.59 24.82
CA PRO A 57 -18.43 -13.91 23.64
C PRO A 57 -16.90 -13.82 23.70
N ASN A 58 -16.27 -13.73 22.52
CA ASN A 58 -14.86 -13.37 22.42
C ASN A 58 -14.72 -11.85 22.58
N THR A 59 -13.99 -11.39 23.61
CA THR A 59 -13.81 -9.96 23.90
C THR A 59 -13.09 -9.21 22.78
N THR A 60 -12.07 -9.80 22.15
CA THR A 60 -11.38 -9.20 21.01
C THR A 60 -12.34 -8.97 19.86
N ALA A 61 -13.16 -9.96 19.51
CA ALA A 61 -14.15 -9.82 18.44
C ALA A 61 -15.20 -8.71 18.74
N LEU A 62 -15.58 -8.50 20.01
CA LEU A 62 -16.47 -7.40 20.40
C LEU A 62 -15.80 -6.03 20.22
N ILE A 63 -14.51 -5.91 20.56
CA ILE A 63 -13.74 -4.67 20.42
C ILE A 63 -13.52 -4.38 18.94
N ASP A 64 -13.06 -5.36 18.16
CA ASP A 64 -12.83 -5.23 16.73
C ASP A 64 -14.10 -4.78 16.01
N GLY A 65 -15.25 -5.42 16.30
CA GLY A 65 -16.54 -5.04 15.72
C GLY A 65 -17.03 -3.65 16.16
N ALA A 66 -16.67 -3.21 17.36
CA ALA A 66 -16.96 -1.85 17.80
C ALA A 66 -16.11 -0.81 17.07
N ILE A 67 -14.81 -1.06 16.88
CA ILE A 67 -13.91 -0.18 16.15
C ILE A 67 -14.32 -0.11 14.67
N ASP A 68 -14.54 -1.27 14.05
CA ASP A 68 -15.03 -1.36 12.67
C ASP A 68 -16.34 -0.58 12.48
N GLY A 69 -17.31 -0.75 13.38
CA GLY A 69 -18.56 0.01 13.36
C GLY A 69 -18.38 1.52 13.51
N MET A 70 -17.43 1.98 14.33
CA MET A 70 -17.08 3.41 14.43
C MET A 70 -16.51 3.94 13.12
N VAL A 71 -15.60 3.20 12.49
CA VAL A 71 -14.98 3.62 11.22
C VAL A 71 -16.01 3.61 10.08
N ALA A 72 -16.82 2.55 9.98
CA ALA A 72 -17.89 2.46 8.99
C ALA A 72 -18.92 3.60 9.12
N SER A 73 -19.14 4.12 10.33
CA SER A 73 -20.06 5.25 10.57
C SER A 73 -19.63 6.56 9.91
N LEU A 74 -18.36 6.68 9.47
CA LEU A 74 -17.87 7.83 8.72
C LEU A 74 -18.46 7.91 7.31
N GLY A 75 -18.98 6.79 6.77
CA GLY A 75 -19.46 6.72 5.39
C GLY A 75 -18.35 6.93 4.34
N ASP A 76 -17.09 6.88 4.76
CA ASP A 76 -15.92 6.99 3.89
C ASP A 76 -15.42 5.59 3.51
N PRO A 77 -15.52 5.17 2.23
CA PRO A 77 -15.07 3.85 1.78
C PRO A 77 -13.54 3.66 1.85
N HIS A 78 -12.77 4.73 2.05
CA HIS A 78 -11.30 4.66 2.16
C HIS A 78 -10.80 4.56 3.60
N SER A 79 -11.67 4.80 4.57
CA SER A 79 -11.37 4.63 6.00
C SER A 79 -11.80 3.25 6.46
N ILE A 80 -10.86 2.46 7.00
CA ILE A 80 -11.11 1.09 7.44
C ILE A 80 -10.33 0.76 8.71
N TYR A 81 -10.94 -0.03 9.58
CA TYR A 81 -10.22 -0.79 10.58
C TYR A 81 -9.60 -2.02 9.93
N MET A 82 -8.34 -2.30 10.23
CA MET A 82 -7.60 -3.43 9.67
C MET A 82 -7.21 -4.36 10.81
N PRO A 83 -7.84 -5.54 10.90
CA PRO A 83 -7.39 -6.59 11.79
C PRO A 83 -5.93 -7.00 11.47
N PRO A 84 -5.25 -7.72 12.37
CA PRO A 84 -3.80 -7.93 12.27
C PRO A 84 -3.33 -8.52 10.96
N THR A 85 -4.05 -9.51 10.41
CA THR A 85 -3.71 -10.13 9.12
C THR A 85 -3.77 -9.12 7.97
N MET A 86 -4.81 -8.28 7.94
CA MET A 86 -4.98 -7.25 6.91
C MET A 86 -3.94 -6.13 7.06
N PHE A 87 -3.62 -5.76 8.30
CA PHE A 87 -2.61 -4.74 8.55
C PHE A 87 -1.21 -5.21 8.15
N GLN A 88 -0.86 -6.45 8.44
CA GLN A 88 0.39 -7.08 8.00
C GLN A 88 0.50 -7.13 6.46
N GLU A 89 -0.60 -7.47 5.77
CA GLU A 89 -0.63 -7.44 4.29
C GLU A 89 -0.42 -6.03 3.73
N LEU A 90 -1.07 -5.01 4.31
CA LEU A 90 -0.86 -3.62 3.90
C LEU A 90 0.60 -3.18 4.09
N ARG A 91 1.22 -3.57 5.22
CA ARG A 91 2.61 -3.26 5.51
C ARG A 91 3.54 -3.91 4.48
N ALA A 92 3.37 -5.21 4.24
CA ALA A 92 4.17 -5.93 3.26
C ALA A 92 4.06 -5.32 1.84
N HIS A 93 2.86 -4.89 1.46
CA HIS A 93 2.65 -4.20 0.18
C HIS A 93 3.37 -2.84 0.14
N THR A 94 3.27 -2.05 1.21
CA THR A 94 3.86 -0.70 1.30
C THR A 94 5.39 -0.74 1.36
N GLU A 95 5.95 -1.67 2.12
CA GLU A 95 7.39 -1.91 2.22
C GLU A 95 7.96 -2.51 0.91
N GLY A 96 7.09 -2.93 -0.03
CA GLY A 96 7.51 -3.63 -1.25
C GLY A 96 8.25 -4.94 -0.96
N SER A 97 8.08 -5.46 0.26
CA SER A 97 8.83 -6.61 0.73
C SER A 97 7.98 -7.49 1.64
N PHE A 98 8.27 -8.79 1.62
CA PHE A 98 7.59 -9.75 2.49
C PHE A 98 8.54 -10.86 2.91
N GLY A 99 8.32 -11.39 4.11
CA GLY A 99 9.03 -12.58 4.58
C GLY A 99 8.60 -13.83 3.79
N GLY A 100 9.55 -14.51 3.16
CA GLY A 100 9.28 -15.68 2.34
C GLY A 100 10.51 -16.24 1.64
N ILE A 101 10.31 -16.94 0.53
CA ILE A 101 11.38 -17.63 -0.21
C ILE A 101 11.58 -17.11 -1.64
N GLY A 102 10.82 -16.12 -2.09
CA GLY A 102 11.04 -15.48 -3.40
C GLY A 102 10.60 -16.29 -4.61
N VAL A 103 9.41 -16.89 -4.55
CA VAL A 103 8.83 -17.65 -5.68
C VAL A 103 7.45 -17.13 -6.06
N THR A 104 7.15 -17.16 -7.37
CA THR A 104 5.80 -16.93 -7.89
C THR A 104 5.14 -18.27 -8.15
N MET A 105 3.94 -18.45 -7.63
CA MET A 105 3.19 -19.71 -7.76
C MET A 105 1.98 -19.56 -8.67
N GLY A 106 1.71 -20.62 -9.42
CA GLY A 106 0.50 -20.81 -10.21
C GLY A 106 -0.33 -21.92 -9.61
N PHE A 107 -1.64 -21.70 -9.56
CA PHE A 107 -2.61 -22.65 -9.05
C PHE A 107 -3.51 -23.09 -10.20
N LYS A 108 -3.44 -24.37 -10.58
CA LYS A 108 -4.29 -24.92 -11.63
C LYS A 108 -4.64 -26.37 -11.31
N ASP A 109 -5.92 -26.70 -11.38
CA ASP A 109 -6.42 -28.07 -11.18
C ASP A 109 -5.96 -28.71 -9.85
N ASN A 110 -5.95 -27.93 -8.75
CA ASN A 110 -5.41 -28.28 -7.42
C ASN A 110 -3.89 -28.59 -7.37
N ILE A 111 -3.17 -28.28 -8.45
CA ILE A 111 -1.72 -28.38 -8.52
C ILE A 111 -1.11 -27.01 -8.27
N VAL A 112 -0.13 -26.96 -7.35
CA VAL A 112 0.66 -25.76 -7.07
C VAL A 112 1.98 -25.88 -7.80
N LYS A 113 2.26 -24.97 -8.74
CA LYS A 113 3.53 -24.93 -9.49
C LYS A 113 4.27 -23.64 -9.30
N ILE A 114 5.59 -23.71 -9.32
CA ILE A 114 6.45 -22.53 -9.39
C ILE A 114 6.44 -22.02 -10.83
N ILE A 115 5.92 -20.82 -11.04
CA ILE A 115 5.96 -20.13 -12.33
C ILE A 115 7.33 -19.51 -12.55
N SER A 116 7.87 -18.87 -11.53
CA SER A 116 9.18 -18.23 -11.58
C SER A 116 9.82 -18.20 -10.19
N VAL A 117 11.15 -18.14 -10.17
CA VAL A 117 11.96 -17.94 -8.97
C VAL A 117 12.66 -16.59 -9.13
N LEU A 118 12.61 -15.76 -8.09
CA LEU A 118 13.24 -14.45 -8.10
C LEU A 118 14.75 -14.59 -7.88
N GLU A 119 15.54 -13.87 -8.67
CA GLU A 119 17.00 -13.86 -8.57
C GLU A 119 17.45 -13.30 -7.20
N GLY A 120 18.53 -13.86 -6.65
CA GLY A 120 19.09 -13.45 -5.36
C GLY A 120 18.28 -13.84 -4.13
N THR A 121 17.23 -14.67 -4.29
CA THR A 121 16.33 -15.05 -3.18
C THR A 121 16.65 -16.43 -2.60
N PRO A 122 16.17 -16.75 -1.37
CA PRO A 122 16.38 -18.06 -0.76
C PRO A 122 15.91 -19.24 -1.61
N GLY A 123 14.82 -19.07 -2.37
CA GLY A 123 14.30 -20.08 -3.28
C GLY A 123 15.26 -20.38 -4.42
N GLU A 124 15.90 -19.36 -4.99
CA GLU A 124 16.94 -19.55 -6.01
C GLU A 124 18.17 -20.24 -5.40
N ALA A 125 18.64 -19.77 -4.24
CA ALA A 125 19.78 -20.35 -3.55
C ALA A 125 19.55 -21.82 -3.16
N ALA A 126 18.31 -22.19 -2.83
CA ALA A 126 17.90 -23.57 -2.55
C ALA A 126 17.80 -24.43 -3.83
N GLY A 127 17.87 -23.84 -5.02
CA GLY A 127 17.80 -24.54 -6.29
C GLY A 127 16.38 -24.87 -6.76
N LEU A 128 15.37 -24.13 -6.28
CA LEU A 128 14.02 -24.17 -6.86
C LEU A 128 14.05 -23.66 -8.29
N ARG A 129 13.12 -24.13 -9.12
CA ARG A 129 13.07 -23.82 -10.55
C ARG A 129 11.64 -23.62 -11.01
N ALA A 130 11.48 -22.82 -12.08
CA ALA A 130 10.22 -22.76 -12.80
C ALA A 130 9.82 -24.16 -13.30
N GLY A 131 8.55 -24.51 -13.12
CA GLY A 131 7.99 -25.82 -13.45
C GLY A 131 7.94 -26.82 -12.28
N ASP A 132 8.66 -26.56 -11.19
CA ASP A 132 8.57 -27.37 -9.97
C ASP A 132 7.14 -27.41 -9.43
N GLU A 133 6.72 -28.59 -8.98
CA GLU A 133 5.41 -28.77 -8.36
C GLU A 133 5.56 -28.90 -6.84
N ILE A 134 4.88 -28.04 -6.08
CA ILE A 134 4.90 -28.07 -4.62
C ILE A 134 3.79 -28.99 -4.14
N ILE A 135 4.17 -30.17 -3.62
CA ILE A 135 3.22 -31.19 -3.19
C ILE A 135 2.97 -31.20 -1.68
N ALA A 136 3.86 -30.59 -0.87
CA ALA A 136 3.62 -30.34 0.55
C ALA A 136 4.41 -29.14 1.08
N VAL A 137 3.88 -28.49 2.13
CA VAL A 137 4.51 -27.40 2.88
C VAL A 137 4.46 -27.74 4.38
N ASP A 138 5.61 -27.81 5.03
CA ASP A 138 5.78 -28.20 6.44
C ASP A 138 5.04 -29.52 6.77
N GLY A 139 5.17 -30.50 5.88
CA GLY A 139 4.54 -31.82 6.00
C GLY A 139 3.05 -31.88 5.67
N VAL A 140 2.39 -30.76 5.39
CA VAL A 140 0.97 -30.72 5.00
C VAL A 140 0.84 -30.76 3.48
N PRO A 141 0.13 -31.75 2.90
CA PRO A 141 -0.08 -31.84 1.46
C PRO A 141 -0.79 -30.60 0.90
N THR A 142 -0.30 -30.06 -0.22
CA THR A 142 -0.92 -28.89 -0.86
C THR A 142 -2.31 -29.19 -1.39
N SER A 143 -2.63 -30.45 -1.67
CA SER A 143 -3.98 -30.91 -2.07
C SER A 143 -5.04 -30.74 -0.97
N GLU A 144 -4.65 -30.57 0.28
CA GLU A 144 -5.55 -30.35 1.43
C GLU A 144 -5.77 -28.86 1.73
N LEU A 145 -5.04 -27.98 1.04
CA LEU A 145 -4.98 -26.55 1.32
C LEU A 145 -5.63 -25.76 0.20
N ARG A 146 -6.17 -24.58 0.54
CA ARG A 146 -6.54 -23.57 -0.45
C ARG A 146 -5.29 -22.83 -0.91
N SER A 147 -5.34 -22.24 -2.10
CA SER A 147 -4.21 -21.51 -2.71
C SER A 147 -3.63 -20.45 -1.77
N GLU A 148 -4.51 -19.70 -1.10
CA GLU A 148 -4.15 -18.65 -0.15
C GLU A 148 -3.45 -19.23 1.09
N GLU A 149 -3.90 -20.40 1.56
CA GLU A 149 -3.32 -21.06 2.72
C GLU A 149 -1.92 -21.63 2.42
N VAL A 150 -1.73 -22.16 1.20
CA VAL A 150 -0.39 -22.55 0.72
C VAL A 150 0.55 -21.35 0.71
N ALA A 151 0.10 -20.20 0.17
CA ALA A 151 0.90 -18.98 0.15
C ALA A 151 1.25 -18.47 1.55
N LEU A 152 0.28 -18.47 2.47
CA LEU A 152 0.49 -18.06 3.87
C LEU A 152 1.47 -18.98 4.62
N ARG A 153 1.46 -20.29 4.33
CA ARG A 153 2.41 -21.24 4.92
C ARG A 153 3.82 -21.08 4.38
N ILE A 154 3.97 -20.75 3.10
CA ILE A 154 5.28 -20.50 2.50
C ILE A 154 5.86 -19.17 2.98
N ARG A 155 5.01 -18.16 3.15
CA ARG A 155 5.38 -16.91 3.83
C ARG A 155 5.63 -17.14 5.32
N GLY A 156 6.30 -16.18 5.95
CA GLY A 156 6.62 -16.22 7.37
C GLY A 156 7.78 -15.28 7.71
N GLU A 157 8.05 -15.11 9.00
CA GLU A 157 9.10 -14.19 9.46
C GLU A 157 10.47 -14.57 8.89
N ALA A 158 11.25 -13.55 8.50
CA ALA A 158 12.61 -13.73 8.04
C ALA A 158 13.47 -14.44 9.11
N GLY A 159 14.34 -15.35 8.67
CA GLY A 159 15.15 -16.20 9.54
C GLY A 159 14.46 -17.48 10.03
N THR A 160 13.15 -17.63 9.85
CA THR A 160 12.44 -18.90 10.10
C THR A 160 12.63 -19.87 8.93
N GLN A 161 12.39 -21.17 9.13
CA GLN A 161 12.51 -22.18 8.06
C GLN A 161 11.14 -22.63 7.57
N VAL A 162 11.08 -23.00 6.29
CA VAL A 162 9.98 -23.73 5.66
C VAL A 162 10.53 -25.00 5.01
N VAL A 163 9.81 -26.10 5.11
CA VAL A 163 10.13 -27.34 4.40
C VAL A 163 9.15 -27.52 3.26
N LEU A 164 9.65 -27.52 2.03
CA LEU A 164 8.88 -27.83 0.83
C LEU A 164 9.19 -29.23 0.36
N ARG A 165 8.15 -29.98 0.00
CA ARG A 165 8.32 -31.20 -0.80
C ARG A 165 7.96 -30.90 -2.25
N ILE A 166 8.94 -31.04 -3.13
CA ILE A 166 8.87 -30.68 -4.53
C ILE A 166 8.86 -31.95 -5.38
N LEU A 167 7.95 -32.00 -6.36
CA LEU A 167 7.96 -32.98 -7.43
C LEU A 167 8.59 -32.35 -8.68
N ARG A 168 9.74 -32.90 -9.10
CA ARG A 168 10.47 -32.49 -10.30
C ARG A 168 10.83 -33.72 -11.14
N ASP A 169 10.44 -33.73 -12.41
CA ASP A 169 10.69 -34.83 -13.35
C ASP A 169 10.31 -36.22 -12.79
N GLY A 170 9.22 -36.29 -12.02
CA GLY A 170 8.72 -37.53 -11.41
C GLY A 170 9.47 -37.98 -10.14
N ARG A 171 10.38 -37.15 -9.60
CA ARG A 171 11.09 -37.40 -8.34
C ARG A 171 10.65 -36.42 -7.27
N GLU A 172 10.41 -36.93 -6.07
CA GLU A 172 10.13 -36.13 -4.89
C GLU A 172 11.44 -35.80 -4.16
N GLU A 173 11.65 -34.53 -3.86
CA GLU A 173 12.78 -34.03 -3.08
C GLU A 173 12.29 -33.03 -2.04
N GLU A 174 12.90 -33.03 -0.85
CA GLU A 174 12.61 -32.07 0.20
C GLU A 174 13.64 -30.93 0.20
N TYR A 175 13.15 -29.71 0.34
CA TYR A 175 13.92 -28.48 0.38
C TYR A 175 13.61 -27.75 1.68
N THR A 176 14.61 -27.65 2.56
CA THR A 176 14.53 -26.79 3.75
C THR A 176 15.11 -25.44 3.41
N ILE A 177 14.28 -24.40 3.46
CA ILE A 177 14.63 -23.06 3.01
C ILE A 177 14.43 -22.10 4.18
N THR A 178 15.48 -21.33 4.49
CA THR A 178 15.37 -20.22 5.45
C THR A 178 14.71 -19.05 4.74
N ARG A 179 13.58 -18.57 5.29
CA ARG A 179 12.89 -17.39 4.80
C ARG A 179 13.77 -16.16 4.96
N ASP A 180 13.66 -15.24 4.02
CA ASP A 180 14.29 -13.93 4.07
C ASP A 180 13.28 -12.85 3.66
N ILE A 181 13.68 -11.58 3.79
CA ILE A 181 12.91 -10.45 3.27
C ILE A 181 13.05 -10.45 1.75
N ILE A 182 11.96 -10.78 1.06
CA ILE A 182 11.88 -10.78 -0.39
C ILE A 182 11.49 -9.39 -0.85
N GLN A 183 12.38 -8.70 -1.54
CA GLN A 183 12.07 -7.44 -2.19
C GLN A 183 11.46 -7.69 -3.57
N VAL A 184 10.30 -7.09 -3.84
CA VAL A 184 9.68 -7.11 -5.16
C VAL A 184 9.91 -5.75 -5.80
N ALA A 185 10.66 -5.75 -6.90
CA ALA A 185 10.90 -4.54 -7.67
C ALA A 185 9.57 -3.91 -8.11
N SER A 186 9.34 -2.67 -7.67
CA SER A 186 8.17 -1.87 -7.99
C SER A 186 8.30 -1.16 -9.33
N VAL A 187 9.54 -0.98 -9.80
CA VAL A 187 9.88 -0.37 -11.09
C VAL A 187 10.62 -1.35 -11.98
N ARG A 188 10.25 -1.38 -13.27
CA ARG A 188 11.02 -2.08 -14.32
C ARG A 188 11.20 -1.20 -15.54
N GLY A 189 12.43 -1.11 -16.03
CA GLY A 189 12.78 -0.37 -17.24
C GLY A 189 13.19 -1.30 -18.39
N THR A 190 12.93 -0.89 -19.63
CA THR A 190 13.50 -1.51 -20.83
C THR A 190 13.59 -0.50 -21.98
N MET A 191 14.47 -0.75 -22.94
CA MET A 191 14.49 0.00 -24.20
C MET A 191 13.41 -0.56 -25.12
N VAL A 192 12.60 0.32 -25.72
CA VAL A 192 11.61 -0.07 -26.72
C VAL A 192 12.33 -0.54 -27.98
N GLU A 193 12.05 -1.77 -28.39
CA GLU A 193 12.74 -2.43 -29.51
C GLU A 193 12.74 -1.59 -30.79
N GLY A 194 13.92 -1.45 -31.40
CA GLY A 194 14.10 -0.69 -32.64
C GLY A 194 14.08 0.83 -32.46
N THR A 195 14.05 1.36 -31.24
CA THR A 195 14.01 2.80 -30.95
C THR A 195 15.03 3.22 -29.89
N ALA A 196 15.14 4.53 -29.66
CA ALA A 196 15.85 5.11 -28.52
C ALA A 196 14.89 5.54 -27.39
N ILE A 197 13.68 4.99 -27.35
CA ILE A 197 12.68 5.30 -26.33
C ILE A 197 12.88 4.33 -25.15
N GLY A 198 13.05 4.86 -23.95
CA GLY A 198 13.00 4.08 -22.72
C GLY A 198 11.54 3.90 -22.29
N TYR A 199 11.24 2.75 -21.73
CA TYR A 199 9.94 2.43 -21.15
C TYR A 199 10.14 2.04 -19.69
N ILE A 200 9.50 2.74 -18.77
CA ILE A 200 9.52 2.44 -17.34
C ILE A 200 8.09 2.17 -16.87
N ARG A 201 7.84 0.97 -16.35
CA ARG A 201 6.58 0.63 -15.67
C ARG A 201 6.77 0.76 -14.16
N ILE A 202 5.86 1.48 -13.50
CA ILE A 202 5.76 1.56 -12.05
C ILE A 202 4.50 0.80 -11.65
N GLY A 203 4.64 -0.35 -10.98
CA GLY A 203 3.51 -1.18 -10.56
C GLY A 203 2.82 -0.67 -9.29
N SER A 204 3.57 -0.02 -8.40
CA SER A 204 3.08 0.58 -7.16
C SER A 204 4.12 1.56 -6.62
N PHE A 205 3.72 2.51 -5.78
CA PHE A 205 4.65 3.38 -5.05
C PHE A 205 5.00 2.79 -3.69
N ALA A 206 5.90 1.80 -3.66
CA ALA A 206 6.50 1.22 -2.47
C ALA A 206 7.70 2.03 -1.95
N GLU A 207 8.23 1.68 -0.78
CA GLU A 207 9.33 2.40 -0.09
C GLU A 207 10.55 2.70 -0.99
N HIS A 208 10.98 1.74 -1.81
CA HIS A 208 12.18 1.89 -2.66
C HIS A 208 11.93 2.41 -4.09
N THR A 209 10.68 2.73 -4.45
CA THR A 209 10.30 3.08 -5.84
C THR A 209 11.11 4.24 -6.42
N GLY A 210 11.40 5.27 -5.61
CA GLY A 210 12.17 6.42 -6.09
C GLY A 210 13.62 6.06 -6.47
N GLU A 211 14.25 5.18 -5.70
CA GLU A 211 15.60 4.67 -5.95
C GLU A 211 15.61 3.75 -7.17
N GLU A 212 14.66 2.83 -7.26
CA GLU A 212 14.50 1.92 -8.39
C GLU A 212 14.24 2.68 -9.69
N PHE A 213 13.36 3.69 -9.68
CA PHE A 213 13.10 4.55 -10.82
C PHE A 213 14.36 5.29 -11.28
N THR A 214 15.09 5.88 -10.34
CA THR A 214 16.33 6.60 -10.64
C THR A 214 17.39 5.65 -11.24
N SER A 215 17.49 4.43 -10.71
CA SER A 215 18.40 3.39 -11.23
C SER A 215 18.05 3.00 -12.67
N GLU A 216 16.79 2.65 -12.93
CA GLU A 216 16.31 2.27 -14.26
C GLU A 216 16.45 3.42 -15.26
N MET A 217 16.11 4.65 -14.87
CA MET A 217 16.25 5.83 -15.72
C MET A 217 17.72 6.09 -16.09
N ASN A 218 18.65 5.96 -15.13
CA ASN A 218 20.08 6.13 -15.40
C ASN A 218 20.66 4.99 -16.27
N ARG A 219 20.21 3.75 -16.06
CA ARG A 219 20.59 2.60 -16.90
C ARG A 219 20.16 2.82 -18.35
N LEU A 220 18.89 3.17 -18.57
CA LEU A 220 18.34 3.47 -19.90
C LEU A 220 19.04 4.68 -20.55
N ALA A 221 19.36 5.72 -19.76
CA ALA A 221 20.17 6.84 -20.24
C ALA A 221 21.56 6.39 -20.72
N GLY A 222 22.22 5.48 -20.01
CA GLY A 222 23.49 4.86 -20.40
C GLY A 222 23.39 4.01 -21.67
N GLU A 223 22.21 3.45 -21.95
CA GLU A 223 21.89 2.69 -23.17
C GLU A 223 21.52 3.58 -24.37
N GLY A 224 21.50 4.90 -24.19
CA GLY A 224 21.24 5.86 -25.27
C GLY A 224 19.77 6.31 -25.38
N MET A 225 18.98 6.19 -24.31
CA MET A 225 17.62 6.71 -24.25
C MET A 225 17.55 8.21 -24.61
N THR A 226 16.62 8.58 -25.49
CA THR A 226 16.34 9.96 -25.93
C THR A 226 14.93 10.44 -25.58
N ALA A 227 14.02 9.55 -25.22
CA ALA A 227 12.64 9.84 -24.82
C ALA A 227 12.17 8.78 -23.82
N LEU A 228 11.14 9.09 -23.01
CA LEU A 228 10.69 8.20 -21.93
C LEU A 228 9.17 8.00 -21.96
N ILE A 229 8.73 6.75 -21.91
CA ILE A 229 7.36 6.36 -21.57
C ILE A 229 7.34 5.93 -20.11
N ILE A 230 6.45 6.52 -19.31
CA ILE A 230 6.16 6.08 -17.93
C ILE A 230 4.79 5.41 -17.94
N ASP A 231 4.73 4.11 -17.63
CA ASP A 231 3.47 3.37 -17.53
C ASP A 231 2.97 3.28 -16.09
N LEU A 232 1.83 3.93 -15.83
CA LEU A 232 1.11 3.95 -14.55
C LEU A 232 -0.23 3.19 -14.63
N ARG A 233 -0.51 2.49 -15.75
CA ARG A 233 -1.71 1.67 -15.90
C ARG A 233 -1.73 0.55 -14.87
N GLU A 234 -2.89 0.31 -14.27
CA GLU A 234 -3.11 -0.67 -13.21
C GLU A 234 -2.33 -0.38 -11.90
N ASN A 235 -1.79 0.83 -11.73
CA ASN A 235 -1.07 1.22 -10.51
C ASN A 235 -2.01 1.93 -9.51
N PRO A 236 -2.37 1.30 -8.38
CA PRO A 236 -3.31 1.84 -7.40
C PRO A 236 -2.73 2.96 -6.52
N GLY A 237 -1.48 3.35 -6.78
CA GLY A 237 -0.74 4.36 -6.03
C GLY A 237 0.19 3.74 -4.98
N GLY A 238 0.25 4.35 -3.80
CA GLY A 238 1.15 3.97 -2.72
C GLY A 238 1.62 5.20 -1.94
N LEU A 239 2.86 5.18 -1.48
CA LEU A 239 3.45 6.23 -0.66
C LEU A 239 3.63 7.54 -1.45
N ILE A 240 3.12 8.64 -0.90
CA ILE A 240 3.32 9.99 -1.45
C ILE A 240 4.81 10.32 -1.49
N THR A 241 5.58 9.94 -0.47
CA THR A 241 7.04 10.18 -0.43
C THR A 241 7.77 9.52 -1.60
N SER A 242 7.42 8.27 -1.92
CA SER A 242 7.96 7.56 -3.08
C SER A 242 7.53 8.20 -4.40
N CYS A 243 6.28 8.65 -4.49
CA CYS A 243 5.80 9.42 -5.65
C CYS A 243 6.57 10.73 -5.85
N VAL A 244 6.83 11.46 -4.76
CA VAL A 244 7.60 12.71 -4.79
C VAL A 244 9.03 12.44 -5.22
N ALA A 245 9.67 11.38 -4.72
CA ALA A 245 11.01 10.98 -5.14
C ALA A 245 11.10 10.66 -6.64
N VAL A 246 10.08 9.99 -7.21
CA VAL A 246 9.97 9.79 -8.67
C VAL A 246 9.74 11.13 -9.39
N ALA A 247 8.83 11.96 -8.90
CA ALA A 247 8.50 13.25 -9.49
C ALA A 247 9.71 14.19 -9.53
N GLU A 248 10.60 14.17 -8.53
CA GLU A 248 11.84 14.97 -8.54
C GLU A 248 12.79 14.63 -9.70
N GLN A 249 12.63 13.48 -10.37
CA GLN A 249 13.41 13.11 -11.56
C GLN A 249 12.81 13.64 -12.87
N VAL A 250 11.51 13.96 -12.90
CA VAL A 250 10.76 14.20 -14.16
C VAL A 250 9.87 15.44 -14.18
N VAL A 251 9.42 15.94 -13.02
CA VAL A 251 8.63 17.16 -12.87
C VAL A 251 9.58 18.35 -12.71
N PRO A 252 9.46 19.43 -13.52
CA PRO A 252 10.26 20.63 -13.38
C PRO A 252 10.13 21.28 -12.00
N ALA A 253 11.07 22.16 -11.65
CA ALA A 253 11.06 22.88 -10.38
C ALA A 253 9.72 23.61 -10.14
N GLY A 254 9.11 23.35 -8.98
CA GLY A 254 7.76 23.84 -8.64
C GLY A 254 6.97 22.86 -7.79
N THR A 255 5.68 23.13 -7.60
CA THR A 255 4.77 22.25 -6.87
C THR A 255 4.58 20.92 -7.60
N ILE A 256 4.64 19.82 -6.86
CA ILE A 256 4.23 18.48 -7.30
C ILE A 256 2.78 18.26 -6.84
N VAL A 257 2.51 18.47 -5.55
CA VAL A 257 1.20 18.27 -4.95
C VAL A 257 1.07 19.11 -3.69
N SER A 258 -0.13 19.63 -3.43
CA SER A 258 -0.50 20.24 -2.16
C SER A 258 -1.46 19.32 -1.41
N VAL A 259 -1.17 19.02 -0.15
CA VAL A 259 -2.00 18.24 0.77
C VAL A 259 -2.65 19.21 1.75
N ILE A 260 -3.99 19.20 1.80
CA ILE A 260 -4.79 20.13 2.59
C ILE A 260 -5.57 19.31 3.62
N ASP A 261 -5.30 19.56 4.90
CA ASP A 261 -5.97 18.86 5.99
C ASP A 261 -7.35 19.45 6.34
N ARG A 262 -7.99 18.91 7.38
CA ARG A 262 -9.30 19.36 7.84
C ARG A 262 -9.30 20.80 8.36
N ASP A 263 -8.21 21.23 8.98
CA ASP A 263 -8.10 22.54 9.62
C ASP A 263 -7.69 23.63 8.60
N GLY A 264 -7.38 23.20 7.36
CA GLY A 264 -7.01 24.05 6.24
C GLY A 264 -5.51 24.28 6.13
N ASP A 265 -4.72 23.58 6.93
CA ASP A 265 -3.26 23.63 6.85
C ASP A 265 -2.82 22.90 5.57
N GLU A 266 -1.90 23.54 4.85
CA GLU A 266 -1.41 23.08 3.55
C GLU A 266 0.05 22.64 3.66
N GLU A 267 0.32 21.37 3.34
CA GLU A 267 1.64 20.83 3.14
C GLU A 267 1.93 20.72 1.63
N VAL A 268 2.96 21.41 1.16
CA VAL A 268 3.32 21.45 -0.27
C VAL A 268 4.58 20.64 -0.52
N TYR A 269 4.46 19.64 -1.40
CA TYR A 269 5.59 18.88 -1.92
C TYR A 269 6.07 19.52 -3.22
N THR A 270 7.36 19.76 -3.34
CA THR A 270 7.95 20.49 -4.47
C THR A 270 9.09 19.70 -5.12
N SER A 271 9.27 19.88 -6.41
CA SER A 271 10.43 19.41 -7.16
C SER A 271 11.50 20.49 -7.21
N SER A 272 12.76 20.06 -7.18
CA SER A 272 13.95 20.89 -7.36
C SER A 272 14.61 20.74 -8.75
N LEU A 273 14.00 19.97 -9.66
CA LEU A 273 14.56 19.65 -10.97
C LEU A 273 14.68 20.90 -11.86
N SER A 274 15.91 21.33 -12.12
CA SER A 274 16.17 22.55 -12.89
C SER A 274 15.70 22.48 -14.35
N ALA A 275 15.87 21.33 -15.00
CA ALA A 275 15.42 21.08 -16.36
C ALA A 275 15.17 19.59 -16.59
N ARG A 276 14.10 19.27 -17.32
CA ARG A 276 13.86 17.92 -17.82
C ARG A 276 14.89 17.54 -18.86
N LYS A 277 15.23 16.25 -18.93
CA LYS A 277 16.21 15.72 -19.89
C LYS A 277 15.60 15.15 -21.16
N TYR A 278 14.35 14.68 -21.08
CA TYR A 278 13.71 13.89 -22.13
C TYR A 278 12.27 14.34 -22.35
N PRO A 279 11.72 14.28 -23.58
CA PRO A 279 10.28 14.28 -23.80
C PRO A 279 9.66 13.04 -23.15
N ILE A 280 8.51 13.22 -22.52
CA ILE A 280 7.85 12.19 -21.70
C ILE A 280 6.41 11.99 -22.17
N ALA A 281 6.00 10.73 -22.31
CA ALA A 281 4.61 10.32 -22.37
C ALA A 281 4.27 9.47 -21.14
N VAL A 282 3.08 9.64 -20.58
CA VAL A 282 2.60 8.86 -19.42
C VAL A 282 1.37 8.08 -19.83
N LEU A 283 1.38 6.77 -19.60
CA LEU A 283 0.22 5.91 -19.79
C LEU A 283 -0.57 5.82 -18.49
N ILE A 284 -1.88 6.09 -18.56
CA ILE A 284 -2.81 5.93 -17.44
C ILE A 284 -4.04 5.13 -17.88
N ASP A 285 -4.71 4.51 -16.91
CA ASP A 285 -6.01 3.88 -17.09
C ASP A 285 -6.93 4.12 -15.88
N GLU A 286 -8.13 3.55 -15.90
CA GLU A 286 -9.12 3.67 -14.82
C GLU A 286 -8.66 3.09 -13.48
N ASN A 287 -7.58 2.30 -13.48
CA ASN A 287 -6.98 1.70 -12.30
C ASN A 287 -5.75 2.48 -11.80
N SER A 288 -5.28 3.48 -12.55
CA SER A 288 -4.33 4.47 -12.06
C SER A 288 -4.97 5.31 -10.96
N ALA A 289 -4.48 5.21 -9.73
CA ALA A 289 -5.08 5.88 -8.58
C ALA A 289 -4.06 6.55 -7.65
N SER A 290 -4.51 7.53 -6.86
CA SER A 290 -3.76 8.10 -5.74
C SER A 290 -2.40 8.67 -6.17
N ALA A 291 -1.28 8.15 -5.66
CA ALA A 291 0.07 8.56 -6.06
C ALA A 291 0.30 8.55 -7.59
N SER A 292 -0.30 7.60 -8.33
CA SER A 292 -0.23 7.60 -9.80
C SER A 292 -0.87 8.86 -10.40
N GLU A 293 -1.97 9.31 -9.82
CA GLU A 293 -2.69 10.51 -10.24
C GLU A 293 -1.96 11.79 -9.81
N ILE A 294 -1.26 11.77 -8.68
CA ILE A 294 -0.35 12.85 -8.26
C ILE A 294 0.74 13.03 -9.31
N LEU A 295 1.45 11.96 -9.68
CA LEU A 295 2.53 12.03 -10.67
C LEU A 295 2.01 12.47 -12.04
N ALA A 296 0.94 11.84 -12.53
CA ALA A 296 0.32 12.20 -13.81
C ALA A 296 -0.20 13.64 -13.81
N GLY A 297 -0.89 14.06 -12.75
CA GLY A 297 -1.42 15.42 -12.60
C GLY A 297 -0.33 16.47 -12.52
N ALA A 298 0.76 16.21 -11.80
CA ALA A 298 1.91 17.10 -11.73
C ALA A 298 2.61 17.25 -13.08
N LEU A 299 2.83 16.13 -13.78
CA LEU A 299 3.44 16.13 -15.12
C LEU A 299 2.55 16.84 -16.14
N GLN A 300 1.24 16.63 -16.09
CA GLN A 300 0.28 17.29 -16.98
C GLN A 300 0.23 18.80 -16.72
N ASP A 301 0.06 19.21 -15.46
CA ASP A 301 -0.12 20.62 -15.10
C ASP A 301 1.11 21.48 -15.40
N THR A 302 2.29 20.88 -15.31
CA THR A 302 3.55 21.55 -15.62
C THR A 302 3.91 21.48 -17.12
N GLY A 303 3.09 20.83 -17.95
CA GLY A 303 3.39 20.56 -19.36
C GLY A 303 4.63 19.66 -19.54
N ALA A 304 4.95 18.89 -18.51
CA ALA A 304 6.14 18.06 -18.43
C ALA A 304 6.00 16.68 -19.09
N ALA A 305 4.79 16.23 -19.34
CA ALA A 305 4.51 15.06 -20.14
C ALA A 305 3.16 15.18 -20.83
N THR A 306 2.95 14.37 -21.87
CA THR A 306 1.62 14.13 -22.43
C THR A 306 1.03 12.87 -21.80
N ILE A 307 -0.18 13.01 -21.25
CA ILE A 307 -0.93 11.92 -20.62
C ILE A 307 -1.78 11.22 -21.70
N ILE A 308 -1.67 9.90 -21.80
CA ILE A 308 -2.28 9.09 -22.86
C ILE A 308 -2.98 7.88 -22.22
N GLY A 309 -4.18 7.55 -22.71
CA GLY A 309 -4.93 6.37 -22.24
C GLY A 309 -6.38 6.69 -21.92
N THR A 310 -6.87 6.25 -20.76
CA THR A 310 -8.24 6.50 -20.27
C THR A 310 -8.23 7.32 -18.97
N THR A 311 -9.36 7.89 -18.58
CA THR A 311 -9.46 8.68 -17.34
C THR A 311 -9.12 7.83 -16.12
N SER A 312 -8.30 8.39 -15.23
CA SER A 312 -7.87 7.69 -14.00
C SER A 312 -8.98 7.56 -12.95
N TYR A 313 -8.71 6.81 -11.87
CA TYR A 313 -9.70 6.40 -10.89
C TYR A 313 -10.44 7.56 -10.18
N GLY A 314 -9.74 8.64 -9.85
CA GLY A 314 -10.28 9.81 -9.15
C GLY A 314 -10.22 9.71 -7.63
N LYS A 315 -9.10 9.27 -7.05
CA LYS A 315 -8.93 9.19 -5.59
C LYS A 315 -8.15 10.39 -5.07
N GLY A 316 -8.82 11.49 -4.71
CA GLY A 316 -8.19 12.75 -4.28
C GLY A 316 -7.98 12.89 -2.76
N SER A 317 -7.95 11.78 -2.04
CA SER A 317 -7.85 11.74 -0.57
C SER A 317 -6.53 11.11 -0.10
N VAL A 318 -5.99 11.64 1.00
CA VAL A 318 -4.81 11.12 1.70
C VAL A 318 -5.24 10.34 2.92
N GLN A 319 -4.74 9.12 3.06
CA GLN A 319 -4.96 8.28 4.23
C GLN A 319 -3.73 8.27 5.13
N ALA A 320 -3.95 8.44 6.43
CA ALA A 320 -2.98 8.07 7.46
C ALA A 320 -3.17 6.60 7.83
N VAL A 321 -2.07 5.91 8.06
CA VAL A 321 -2.05 4.55 8.59
C VAL A 321 -1.51 4.60 10.01
N LEU A 322 -2.37 4.33 10.99
CA LEU A 322 -2.03 4.33 12.41
C LEU A 322 -1.90 2.88 12.90
N PRO A 323 -0.69 2.41 13.26
CA PRO A 323 -0.52 1.15 13.95
C PRO A 323 -1.19 1.19 15.34
N LEU A 324 -1.87 0.11 15.70
CA LEU A 324 -2.53 -0.07 17.00
C LEU A 324 -1.81 -1.16 17.82
N PHE A 325 -2.17 -1.29 19.10
CA PHE A 325 -1.42 -2.13 20.06
C PHE A 325 -1.52 -3.64 19.81
N HIS A 326 -2.49 -4.11 19.02
CA HIS A 326 -2.76 -5.54 18.81
C HIS A 326 -2.27 -6.04 17.45
N GLU A 327 -1.24 -5.40 16.88
CA GLU A 327 -0.75 -5.64 15.50
C GLU A 327 -1.80 -5.35 14.43
N ASP A 328 -2.89 -4.69 14.80
CA ASP A 328 -3.92 -4.14 13.95
C ASP A 328 -3.59 -2.69 13.57
N GLY A 329 -4.41 -2.11 12.69
CA GLY A 329 -4.21 -0.74 12.25
C GLY A 329 -5.50 -0.03 11.85
N LEU A 330 -5.43 1.29 11.85
CA LEU A 330 -6.48 2.15 11.32
C LEU A 330 -5.95 2.86 10.08
N LYS A 331 -6.64 2.70 8.94
CA LYS A 331 -6.43 3.54 7.76
C LYS A 331 -7.53 4.58 7.76
N LEU A 332 -7.18 5.86 7.83
CA LEU A 332 -8.14 6.95 8.00
C LEU A 332 -7.85 8.06 7.00
N THR A 333 -8.86 8.54 6.29
CA THR A 333 -8.75 9.74 5.45
C THR A 333 -8.59 10.97 6.33
N ILE A 334 -7.46 11.67 6.20
CA ILE A 334 -7.11 12.84 7.04
C ILE A 334 -6.97 14.14 6.25
N ALA A 335 -6.78 14.06 4.94
CA ALA A 335 -6.54 15.21 4.09
C ALA A 335 -7.02 14.94 2.66
N LYS A 336 -7.10 16.01 1.87
CA LYS A 336 -7.27 15.96 0.42
C LYS A 336 -6.00 16.45 -0.25
N TYR A 337 -5.84 16.16 -1.52
CA TYR A 337 -4.75 16.75 -2.29
C TYR A 337 -5.23 17.38 -3.58
N VAL A 338 -4.48 18.38 -4.03
CA VAL A 338 -4.71 19.09 -5.29
C VAL A 338 -3.44 19.09 -6.13
N THR A 339 -3.63 19.06 -7.44
CA THR A 339 -2.53 19.13 -8.42
C THR A 339 -1.90 20.54 -8.44
N PRO A 340 -0.78 20.77 -9.13
CA PRO A 340 -0.11 22.09 -9.16
C PRO A 340 -1.01 23.25 -9.62
N ASN A 341 -1.98 23.00 -10.51
CA ASN A 341 -2.96 24.00 -10.93
C ASN A 341 -4.17 24.12 -9.98
N GLY A 342 -4.11 23.50 -8.79
CA GLY A 342 -5.17 23.52 -7.77
C GLY A 342 -6.38 22.64 -8.12
N ARG A 343 -6.23 21.68 -9.05
CA ARG A 343 -7.34 20.80 -9.42
C ARG A 343 -7.56 19.74 -8.35
N SER A 344 -8.80 19.63 -7.88
CA SER A 344 -9.25 18.45 -7.12
C SER A 344 -9.57 17.34 -8.11
N ILE A 345 -8.99 16.16 -7.89
CA ILE A 345 -9.22 14.98 -8.73
C ILE A 345 -10.17 13.97 -8.07
N ASP A 346 -10.65 14.27 -6.86
CA ASP A 346 -11.56 13.42 -6.10
C ASP A 346 -12.89 13.24 -6.85
N GLY A 347 -13.22 11.99 -7.20
CA GLY A 347 -14.40 11.60 -7.97
C GLY A 347 -14.34 11.92 -9.47
N THR A 348 -13.24 12.49 -9.98
CA THR A 348 -13.11 12.88 -11.39
C THR A 348 -11.90 12.27 -12.10
N GLY A 349 -10.77 12.12 -11.41
CA GLY A 349 -9.52 11.62 -11.97
C GLY A 349 -8.77 12.63 -12.85
N ILE A 350 -7.65 12.17 -13.38
CA ILE A 350 -6.86 12.82 -14.42
C ILE A 350 -7.45 12.41 -15.77
N THR A 351 -7.94 13.39 -16.52
CA THR A 351 -8.33 13.19 -17.91
C THR A 351 -7.08 13.21 -18.79
N PRO A 352 -6.84 12.20 -19.65
CA PRO A 352 -5.68 12.16 -20.52
C PRO A 352 -5.75 13.26 -21.59
N ASP A 353 -4.59 13.74 -22.04
CA ASP A 353 -4.46 14.69 -23.14
C ASP A 353 -4.79 14.02 -24.48
N ILE A 354 -4.47 12.73 -24.62
CA ILE A 354 -4.83 11.89 -25.77
C ILE A 354 -5.60 10.67 -25.26
N VAL A 355 -6.91 10.67 -25.48
CA VAL A 355 -7.77 9.53 -25.14
C VAL A 355 -7.52 8.38 -26.10
N VAL A 356 -7.14 7.22 -25.57
CA VAL A 356 -6.97 5.97 -26.31
C VAL A 356 -7.59 4.84 -25.50
N GLU A 357 -8.74 4.36 -25.96
CA GLU A 357 -9.46 3.25 -25.35
C GLU A 357 -8.83 1.91 -25.76
N ARG A 358 -8.83 0.94 -24.84
CA ARG A 358 -8.52 -0.46 -25.16
C ARG A 358 -9.81 -1.24 -25.37
N THR A 359 -9.84 -2.04 -26.42
CA THR A 359 -10.95 -2.94 -26.73
C THR A 359 -10.52 -4.40 -26.61
N PRO A 360 -11.42 -5.33 -26.25
CA PRO A 360 -11.10 -6.76 -26.22
C PRO A 360 -10.69 -7.34 -27.58
N THR A 361 -10.93 -6.59 -28.67
CA THR A 361 -10.55 -6.98 -30.03
C THR A 361 -9.15 -6.50 -30.43
N ASP A 362 -8.51 -5.66 -29.61
CA ASP A 362 -7.16 -5.21 -29.89
C ASP A 362 -6.19 -6.39 -29.79
N THR A 363 -5.41 -6.59 -30.84
CA THR A 363 -4.37 -7.65 -30.90
C THR A 363 -3.02 -7.18 -30.40
N GLU A 364 -2.89 -5.87 -30.13
CA GLU A 364 -1.66 -5.18 -29.74
C GLU A 364 -1.97 -4.12 -28.68
N ASP A 365 -0.94 -3.59 -28.02
CA ASP A 365 -1.10 -2.52 -27.02
C ASP A 365 -1.29 -1.15 -27.69
N VAL A 366 -2.52 -0.82 -28.09
CA VAL A 366 -2.85 0.42 -28.81
C VAL A 366 -2.47 1.70 -28.05
N GLN A 367 -2.51 1.69 -26.72
CA GLN A 367 -2.12 2.83 -25.88
C GLN A 367 -0.60 3.02 -25.88
N PHE A 368 0.15 1.92 -25.76
CA PHE A 368 1.61 1.95 -25.88
C PHE A 368 2.06 2.43 -27.26
N GLU A 369 1.45 1.90 -28.33
CA GLU A 369 1.78 2.34 -29.70
C GLU A 369 1.44 3.81 -29.92
N ALA A 370 0.35 4.32 -29.34
CA ALA A 370 0.02 5.75 -29.38
C ALA A 370 1.09 6.61 -28.67
N ALA A 371 1.57 6.20 -27.49
CA ALA A 371 2.62 6.91 -26.78
C ALA A 371 3.98 6.86 -27.50
N LYS A 372 4.34 5.70 -28.05
CA LYS A 372 5.54 5.53 -28.87
C LYS A 372 5.49 6.45 -30.08
N LYS A 373 4.40 6.40 -30.86
CA LYS A 373 4.19 7.26 -32.02
C LYS A 373 4.24 8.75 -31.65
N TYR A 374 3.59 9.14 -30.55
CA TYR A 374 3.62 10.51 -30.08
C TYR A 374 5.04 11.02 -29.85
N LEU A 375 5.90 10.22 -29.19
CA LEU A 375 7.29 10.58 -28.92
C LEU A 375 8.17 10.56 -30.18
N GLU A 376 7.90 9.69 -31.15
CA GLU A 376 8.57 9.71 -32.46
C GLU A 376 8.24 10.99 -33.26
N GLU A 377 7.01 11.49 -33.16
CA GLU A 377 6.57 12.74 -33.77
C GLU A 377 7.05 13.99 -33.01
N HIS A 378 7.34 13.86 -31.70
CA HIS A 378 7.77 14.95 -30.81
C HIS A 378 9.09 14.60 -30.07
N PRO A 379 10.22 14.47 -30.79
CA PRO A 379 11.48 13.97 -30.22
C PRO A 379 12.25 14.99 -29.35
N SER A 380 11.70 16.19 -29.12
CA SER A 380 12.36 17.28 -28.38
C SER A 380 11.45 17.89 -27.31
N LEU A 381 12.07 18.49 -26.28
CA LEU A 381 11.42 19.15 -25.13
C LEU A 381 10.56 20.36 -25.49
#